data_AF-A0A7C5ML73-F1
#
_entry.id   AF-A0A7C5ML73-F1
#
_cell.length_a   1.000
_cell.length_b   1.000
_cell.length_c   1.000
_cell.angle_alpha   90.00
_cell.angle_beta   90.00
_cell.angle_gamma   90.00
#
_symmetry.space_group_name_H-M   'P 1'
#
loop_
_entity.id
_entity.type
_entity.pdbx_description
1 polymer ?
#
loop_
_entity_poly.entity_id
_entity_poly.type
_entity_poly.pdbx_seq_one_letter_code
_entity_poly.pdbx_strand_id
1 'polypeptide(L)'
;MKIKLSSSEMALKEQIIQVLKKQGFKINPHVRPKGCSKTTYRIIQQKARFEQISLHKNFLVDSIKKVKNYCRDGSEIIPERISLELREVQSGSFEEILFRWWNLIWWSIPYQRSYGRQMRFLLWDITHDAPFGLICLQSPVLKMSVRDNYLGIPNDELDIWVNKSMNAQRVGALPPYNELLGGKMVALTLSCNEIREAYRRKYKNHITIIKGRKLKPELLFITTTSAFGKSSLYNRLRYNGEVVAQSLGYTQGSGTFHIPENLYEEMLDFLQDKGIDTARGYGYGPSRKLKLISLGLKYLGLSKFEYHGIKREFYLFPLVKNLRDVIQKKQEPIWIDRPFNNLVTYWRERWAIPRAERMPQWKDFDSKKFFKKVEKILKEV
;
A
#
# COMPACT_ATOMS: atom_id res chain seq x y z
N MET A 1 -29.47 17.90 -19.59
CA MET A 1 -28.77 18.45 -20.78
C MET A 1 -27.85 17.38 -21.34
N LYS A 2 -28.07 16.93 -22.59
CA LYS A 2 -27.10 16.05 -23.27
C LYS A 2 -25.86 16.89 -23.59
N ILE A 3 -24.70 16.49 -23.07
CA ILE A 3 -23.43 17.15 -23.40
C ILE A 3 -23.17 16.90 -24.89
N LYS A 4 -23.09 17.97 -25.69
CA LYS A 4 -22.75 17.89 -27.12
C LYS A 4 -21.22 17.79 -27.21
N LEU A 5 -20.73 16.62 -27.60
CA LEU A 5 -19.30 16.35 -27.74
C LEU A 5 -18.85 16.56 -29.19
N SER A 6 -17.65 17.08 -29.39
CA SER A 6 -16.98 17.09 -30.70
C SER A 6 -16.58 15.67 -31.14
N SER A 7 -16.19 15.50 -32.40
CA SER A 7 -15.70 14.21 -32.91
C SER A 7 -14.48 13.68 -32.14
N SER A 8 -13.53 14.56 -31.79
CA SER A 8 -12.34 14.19 -31.00
C SER A 8 -12.70 13.79 -29.56
N GLU A 9 -13.65 14.51 -28.94
CA GLU A 9 -14.14 14.20 -27.60
C GLU A 9 -14.89 12.87 -27.55
N MET A 10 -15.67 12.55 -28.59
CA MET A 10 -16.33 11.26 -28.73
C MET A 10 -15.31 10.12 -28.89
N ALA A 11 -14.23 10.34 -29.65
CA ALA A 11 -13.16 9.36 -29.80
C ALA A 11 -12.45 9.07 -28.47
N LEU A 12 -12.04 10.11 -27.73
CA LEU A 12 -11.41 9.95 -26.41
C LEU A 12 -12.35 9.24 -25.42
N LYS A 13 -13.64 9.59 -25.42
CA LYS A 13 -14.66 8.92 -24.61
C LYS A 13 -14.75 7.42 -24.91
N GLU A 14 -14.83 7.05 -26.19
CA GLU A 14 -14.92 5.65 -26.60
C GLU A 14 -13.64 4.89 -26.25
N GLN A 15 -12.47 5.51 -26.43
CA GLN A 15 -11.19 4.95 -26.03
C GLN A 15 -11.14 4.63 -24.53
N ILE A 16 -11.59 5.57 -23.67
CA ILE A 16 -11.69 5.33 -22.22
C ILE A 16 -12.57 4.10 -21.95
N ILE A 17 -13.76 4.05 -22.54
CA ILE A 17 -14.71 2.95 -22.38
C ILE A 17 -14.09 1.60 -22.79
N GLN A 18 -13.40 1.56 -23.92
CA GLN A 18 -12.78 0.34 -24.44
C GLN A 18 -11.63 -0.14 -23.56
N VAL A 19 -10.79 0.77 -23.06
CA VAL A 19 -9.71 0.44 -22.12
C VAL A 19 -10.27 -0.20 -20.84
N LEU A 20 -11.32 0.38 -20.27
CA LEU A 20 -11.94 -0.15 -19.05
C LEU A 20 -12.56 -1.53 -19.28
N LYS A 21 -13.27 -1.73 -20.40
CA LYS A 21 -13.83 -3.03 -20.78
C LYS A 21 -12.75 -4.11 -20.93
N LYS A 22 -11.63 -3.77 -21.60
CA LYS A 22 -10.45 -4.64 -21.79
C LYS A 22 -9.80 -5.02 -20.46
N GLN A 23 -9.70 -4.09 -19.51
CA GLN A 23 -9.16 -4.37 -18.17
C GLN A 23 -10.07 -5.25 -17.29
N GLY A 24 -11.33 -5.46 -17.68
CA GLY A 24 -12.25 -6.32 -16.94
C GLY A 24 -13.34 -5.58 -16.17
N PHE A 25 -13.63 -4.32 -16.51
CA PHE A 25 -14.79 -3.60 -16.00
C PHE A 25 -16.05 -3.86 -16.85
N LYS A 26 -17.22 -3.77 -16.22
CA LYS A 26 -18.53 -3.57 -16.85
C LYS A 26 -18.95 -2.12 -16.65
N ILE A 27 -19.68 -1.57 -17.60
CA ILE A 27 -20.17 -0.19 -17.57
C ILE A 27 -21.69 -0.26 -17.71
N ASN A 28 -22.42 0.01 -16.61
CA ASN A 28 -23.88 0.20 -16.61
C ASN A 28 -24.37 0.71 -15.22
N PRO A 29 -24.84 1.95 -15.08
CA PRO A 29 -24.45 3.14 -15.86
C PRO A 29 -23.03 3.62 -15.51
N HIS A 30 -22.43 3.10 -14.43
CA HIS A 30 -21.09 3.44 -13.95
C HIS A 30 -20.13 2.24 -14.06
N VAL A 31 -18.83 2.52 -13.87
CA VAL A 31 -17.74 1.55 -13.90
C VAL A 31 -17.83 0.63 -12.68
N ARG A 32 -17.79 -0.69 -12.91
CA ARG A 32 -17.70 -1.69 -11.84
C ARG A 32 -16.95 -2.94 -12.30
N PRO A 33 -16.29 -3.68 -11.42
CA PRO A 33 -15.63 -4.93 -11.80
C PRO A 33 -16.62 -5.94 -12.40
N LYS A 34 -16.19 -6.76 -13.38
CA LYS A 34 -17.02 -7.83 -13.96
C LYS A 34 -17.50 -8.87 -12.94
N GLY A 35 -16.79 -9.01 -11.82
CA GLY A 35 -17.10 -9.89 -10.68
C GLY A 35 -16.39 -9.44 -9.41
N CYS A 36 -16.68 -10.09 -8.28
CA CYS A 36 -16.17 -9.72 -6.95
C CYS A 36 -15.05 -10.63 -6.41
N SER A 37 -14.46 -11.49 -7.25
CA SER A 37 -13.40 -12.41 -6.82
C SER A 37 -12.04 -11.72 -6.73
N LYS A 38 -11.16 -12.22 -5.85
CA LYS A 38 -9.75 -11.76 -5.78
C LYS A 38 -9.02 -11.96 -7.10
N THR A 39 -9.35 -13.03 -7.85
CA THR A 39 -8.79 -13.29 -9.18
C THR A 39 -9.19 -12.20 -10.16
N THR A 40 -10.47 -11.81 -10.18
CA THR A 40 -10.97 -10.71 -11.01
C THR A 40 -10.23 -9.39 -10.69
N TYR A 41 -10.04 -9.08 -9.42
CA TYR A 41 -9.32 -7.85 -9.04
C TYR A 41 -7.83 -7.88 -9.40
N ARG A 42 -7.18 -9.05 -9.37
CA ARG A 42 -5.79 -9.19 -9.85
C ARG A 42 -5.68 -8.94 -11.35
N ILE A 43 -6.60 -9.48 -12.14
CA ILE A 43 -6.64 -9.26 -13.60
C ILE A 43 -6.80 -7.76 -13.91
N ILE A 44 -7.71 -7.08 -13.20
CA ILE A 44 -7.92 -5.63 -13.35
C ILE A 44 -6.64 -4.81 -13.09
N GLN A 45 -5.81 -5.24 -12.13
CA GLN A 45 -4.55 -4.55 -11.79
C GLN A 45 -3.38 -4.92 -12.71
N GLN A 46 -3.53 -5.95 -13.56
CA GLN A 46 -2.43 -6.54 -14.32
C GLN A 46 -1.78 -5.53 -15.27
N LYS A 47 -2.59 -4.75 -15.99
CA LYS A 47 -2.08 -3.75 -16.94
C LYS A 47 -1.20 -2.71 -16.23
N ALA A 48 -1.72 -2.09 -15.17
CA ALA A 48 -0.98 -1.10 -14.38
C ALA A 48 0.28 -1.70 -13.72
N ARG A 49 0.24 -2.98 -13.32
CA ARG A 49 1.41 -3.69 -12.81
C ARG A 49 2.48 -3.86 -13.89
N PHE A 50 2.11 -4.31 -15.09
CA PHE A 50 3.07 -4.50 -16.18
C PHE A 50 3.66 -3.18 -16.68
N GLU A 51 2.89 -2.09 -16.71
CA GLU A 51 3.43 -0.75 -16.98
C GLU A 51 4.55 -0.37 -16.00
N GLN A 52 4.37 -0.63 -14.70
CA GLN A 52 5.41 -0.37 -13.69
C GLN A 52 6.63 -1.30 -13.83
N ILE A 53 6.43 -2.56 -14.22
CA ILE A 53 7.54 -3.49 -14.46
C ILE A 53 8.33 -3.04 -15.69
N SER A 54 7.66 -2.71 -16.79
CA SER A 54 8.27 -2.22 -18.03
C SER A 54 9.06 -0.93 -17.80
N LEU A 55 8.46 0.05 -17.11
CA LEU A 55 9.11 1.30 -16.71
C LEU A 55 10.39 1.11 -15.89
N HIS A 56 10.48 0.00 -15.14
CA HIS A 56 11.61 -0.30 -14.27
C HIS A 56 12.42 -1.51 -14.71
N LYS A 57 12.27 -1.94 -15.97
CA LYS A 57 12.88 -3.16 -16.52
C LYS A 57 14.40 -3.20 -16.32
N ASN A 58 15.11 -2.14 -16.70
CA ASN A 58 16.57 -2.08 -16.58
C ASN A 58 17.01 -2.31 -15.12
N PHE A 59 16.44 -1.55 -14.18
CA PHE A 59 16.71 -1.74 -12.75
C PHE A 59 16.42 -3.17 -12.27
N LEU A 60 15.32 -3.77 -12.72
CA LEU A 60 14.92 -5.13 -12.33
C LEU A 60 15.90 -6.19 -12.85
N VAL A 61 16.37 -6.03 -14.10
CA VAL A 61 17.36 -6.91 -14.73
C VAL A 61 18.71 -6.76 -14.04
N ASP A 62 19.20 -5.53 -13.88
CA ASP A 62 20.53 -5.25 -13.30
C ASP A 62 20.63 -5.74 -11.85
N SER A 63 19.53 -5.68 -11.11
CA SER A 63 19.48 -6.06 -9.69
C SER A 63 19.17 -7.54 -9.46
N ILE A 64 18.76 -8.30 -10.48
CA ILE A 64 18.20 -9.65 -10.28
C ILE A 64 19.20 -10.60 -9.62
N LYS A 65 20.48 -10.55 -10.03
CA LYS A 65 21.54 -11.39 -9.46
C LYS A 65 21.72 -11.12 -7.97
N LYS A 66 21.73 -9.84 -7.57
CA LYS A 66 21.83 -9.45 -6.16
C LYS A 66 20.66 -9.99 -5.36
N VAL A 67 19.43 -9.88 -5.87
CA VAL A 67 18.23 -10.35 -5.16
C VAL A 67 18.19 -11.87 -5.05
N LYS A 68 18.61 -12.60 -6.11
CA LYS A 68 18.70 -14.06 -6.11
C LYS A 68 19.56 -14.60 -4.96
N ASN A 69 20.67 -13.94 -4.64
CA ASN A 69 21.60 -14.38 -3.60
C ASN A 69 20.98 -14.46 -2.19
N TYR A 70 19.87 -13.78 -1.94
CA TYR A 70 19.20 -13.73 -0.64
C TYR A 70 17.79 -14.35 -0.66
N CYS A 71 17.40 -14.97 -1.78
CA CYS A 71 16.18 -15.76 -1.82
C CYS A 71 16.52 -17.19 -1.41
N ARG A 72 15.75 -17.77 -0.50
CA ARG A 72 15.93 -19.14 -0.02
C ARG A 72 14.81 -20.02 -0.52
N ASP A 73 15.13 -21.26 -0.82
CA ASP A 73 14.14 -22.30 -1.05
C ASP A 73 13.37 -22.57 0.26
N GLY A 74 12.13 -23.04 0.12
CA GLY A 74 11.29 -23.39 1.26
C GLY A 74 11.97 -24.40 2.17
N SER A 75 12.63 -25.41 1.61
CA SER A 75 13.34 -26.46 2.34
C SER A 75 14.51 -25.98 3.20
N GLU A 76 15.07 -24.80 2.92
CA GLU A 76 16.19 -24.22 3.68
C GLU A 76 15.74 -23.53 4.98
N ILE A 77 14.44 -23.23 5.11
CA ILE A 77 13.92 -22.48 6.26
C ILE A 77 13.57 -23.44 7.41
N ILE A 78 14.10 -23.13 8.60
CA ILE A 78 13.76 -23.79 9.85
C ILE A 78 12.87 -22.85 10.68
N PRO A 79 11.53 -23.06 10.70
CA PRO A 79 10.57 -22.13 11.30
C PRO A 79 10.87 -21.75 12.76
N GLU A 80 11.36 -22.69 13.55
CA GLU A 80 11.69 -22.55 14.97
C GLU A 80 12.89 -21.61 15.18
N ARG A 81 13.77 -21.51 14.18
CA ARG A 81 14.99 -20.70 14.23
C ARG A 81 14.85 -19.36 13.54
N ILE A 82 13.68 -19.04 12.96
CA ILE A 82 13.44 -17.72 12.37
C ILE A 82 13.66 -16.65 13.44
N SER A 83 14.59 -15.75 13.16
CA SER A 83 14.92 -14.61 14.02
C SER A 83 14.92 -13.36 13.16
N LEU A 84 14.12 -12.36 13.53
CA LEU A 84 13.89 -11.21 12.68
C LEU A 84 14.57 -9.96 13.21
N GLU A 85 15.12 -9.19 12.28
CA GLU A 85 15.61 -7.83 12.50
C GLU A 85 14.73 -6.84 11.73
N LEU A 86 14.48 -5.66 12.30
CA LEU A 86 13.77 -4.58 11.62
C LEU A 86 14.76 -3.55 11.07
N ARG A 87 15.06 -3.61 9.76
CA ARG A 87 16.00 -2.71 9.10
C ARG A 87 15.29 -1.53 8.46
N GLU A 88 15.68 -0.30 8.81
CA GLU A 88 15.19 0.91 8.11
C GLU A 88 15.87 1.02 6.74
N VAL A 89 15.08 1.18 5.69
CA VAL A 89 15.57 1.25 4.31
C VAL A 89 15.99 2.67 3.96
N GLN A 90 17.29 2.91 3.93
CA GLN A 90 17.89 4.20 3.57
C GLN A 90 18.02 4.38 2.05
N SER A 91 18.08 5.63 1.59
CA SER A 91 18.30 5.93 0.17
C SER A 91 19.71 5.48 -0.26
N GLY A 92 19.84 4.86 -1.42
CA GLY A 92 21.10 4.35 -1.96
C GLY A 92 21.59 3.05 -1.31
N SER A 93 20.88 2.52 -0.32
CA SER A 93 21.29 1.31 0.42
C SER A 93 21.03 0.02 -0.36
N PHE A 94 21.68 -1.05 0.08
CA PHE A 94 21.40 -2.40 -0.41
C PHE A 94 19.94 -2.81 -0.14
N GLU A 95 19.41 -2.48 1.03
CA GLU A 95 18.02 -2.73 1.42
C GLU A 95 17.04 -2.04 0.47
N GLU A 96 17.39 -0.86 -0.08
CA GLU A 96 16.54 -0.17 -1.05
C GLU A 96 16.42 -0.94 -2.36
N ILE A 97 17.50 -1.58 -2.81
CA ILE A 97 17.49 -2.44 -4.00
C ILE A 97 16.50 -3.58 -3.78
N LEU A 98 16.65 -4.32 -2.67
CA LEU A 98 15.76 -5.42 -2.33
C LEU A 98 14.31 -4.95 -2.18
N PHE A 99 14.10 -3.87 -1.43
CA PHE A 99 12.78 -3.32 -1.16
C PHE A 99 12.05 -2.94 -2.44
N ARG A 100 12.72 -2.23 -3.36
CA ARG A 100 12.13 -1.80 -4.63
C ARG A 100 11.87 -2.99 -5.55
N TRP A 101 12.84 -3.91 -5.68
CA TRP A 101 12.71 -5.08 -6.55
C TRP A 101 11.53 -5.95 -6.15
N TRP A 102 11.45 -6.32 -4.87
CA TRP A 102 10.35 -7.15 -4.35
C TRP A 102 8.99 -6.44 -4.46
N ASN A 103 8.94 -5.12 -4.24
CA ASN A 103 7.70 -4.34 -4.42
C ASN A 103 7.15 -4.37 -5.84
N LEU A 104 8.03 -4.38 -6.85
CA LEU A 104 7.65 -4.41 -8.26
C LEU A 104 7.22 -5.81 -8.72
N ILE A 105 7.88 -6.86 -8.23
CA ILE A 105 7.68 -8.22 -8.72
C ILE A 105 6.60 -8.99 -7.95
N TRP A 106 6.61 -8.94 -6.62
CA TRP A 106 5.89 -9.92 -5.80
C TRP A 106 4.38 -9.70 -5.74
N TRP A 107 3.94 -8.45 -5.54
CA TRP A 107 2.52 -8.16 -5.33
C TRP A 107 1.78 -7.88 -6.62
N SER A 108 0.49 -8.24 -6.65
CA SER A 108 -0.40 -7.94 -7.78
C SER A 108 -0.82 -6.47 -7.85
N ILE A 109 -0.77 -5.73 -6.74
CA ILE A 109 -1.06 -4.29 -6.72
C ILE A 109 0.21 -3.55 -7.12
N PRO A 110 0.16 -2.72 -8.19
CA PRO A 110 1.32 -1.98 -8.67
C PRO A 110 1.95 -1.16 -7.55
N TYR A 111 3.27 -1.17 -7.50
CA TYR A 111 4.01 -0.29 -6.61
C TYR A 111 4.21 1.06 -7.28
N GLN A 112 3.88 2.12 -6.56
CA GLN A 112 4.13 3.49 -6.97
C GLN A 112 4.86 4.20 -5.84
N ARG A 113 5.79 5.08 -6.20
CA ARG A 113 6.51 5.89 -5.23
C ARG A 113 5.51 6.73 -4.43
N SER A 114 5.64 6.66 -3.11
CA SER A 114 4.85 7.47 -2.20
C SER A 114 5.20 8.96 -2.35
N TYR A 115 4.37 9.84 -1.79
CA TYR A 115 4.65 11.27 -1.66
C TYR A 115 4.54 11.70 -0.19
N GLY A 116 5.24 12.78 0.18
CA GLY A 116 5.25 13.30 1.54
C GLY A 116 6.14 12.49 2.48
N ARG A 117 5.71 12.34 3.75
CA ARG A 117 6.44 11.58 4.79
C ARG A 117 6.54 10.12 4.35
N GLN A 118 7.71 9.52 4.50
CA GLN A 118 7.98 8.15 4.12
C GLN A 118 8.90 7.46 5.11
N MET A 119 8.54 6.23 5.47
CA MET A 119 9.40 5.32 6.21
C MET A 119 9.26 3.93 5.61
N ARG A 120 10.38 3.29 5.37
CA ARG A 120 10.43 2.00 4.68
C ARG A 120 11.22 1.06 5.56
N PHE A 121 10.71 -0.15 5.75
CA PHE A 121 11.37 -1.16 6.55
C PHE A 121 11.41 -2.49 5.82
N LEU A 122 12.53 -3.16 5.97
CA LEU A 122 12.77 -4.53 5.58
C LEU A 122 12.87 -5.36 6.86
N LEU A 123 11.99 -6.34 7.01
CA LEU A 123 12.19 -7.38 8.02
C LEU A 123 13.18 -8.37 7.42
N TRP A 124 14.25 -8.68 8.15
CA TRP A 124 15.31 -9.58 7.72
C TRP A 124 15.31 -10.82 8.62
N ASP A 125 15.30 -12.01 8.04
CA ASP A 125 15.61 -13.22 8.78
C ASP A 125 17.13 -13.36 8.90
N ILE A 126 17.65 -13.18 10.11
CA ILE A 126 19.07 -13.24 10.42
C ILE A 126 19.59 -14.66 10.23
N THR A 127 18.81 -15.66 10.66
CA THR A 127 19.25 -17.06 10.69
C THR A 127 19.45 -17.60 9.27
N HIS A 128 18.53 -17.26 8.37
CA HIS A 128 18.55 -17.77 6.99
C HIS A 128 19.13 -16.76 5.99
N ASP A 129 19.58 -15.60 6.47
CA ASP A 129 20.12 -14.49 5.68
C ASP A 129 19.23 -14.13 4.48
N ALA A 130 17.97 -13.76 4.76
CA ALA A 130 16.95 -13.58 3.74
C ALA A 130 15.93 -12.48 4.08
N PRO A 131 15.38 -11.77 3.07
CA PRO A 131 14.35 -10.77 3.29
C PRO A 131 13.03 -11.46 3.64
N PHE A 132 12.50 -11.16 4.83
CA PHE A 132 11.27 -11.77 5.35
C PHE A 132 10.01 -11.05 4.86
N GLY A 133 10.01 -9.72 4.87
CA GLY A 133 8.81 -8.93 4.59
C GLY A 133 9.08 -7.43 4.53
N LEU A 134 8.16 -6.69 3.92
CA LEU A 134 8.32 -5.27 3.67
C LEU A 134 7.20 -4.45 4.31
N ILE A 135 7.58 -3.27 4.82
CA ILE A 135 6.66 -2.22 5.26
C ILE A 135 6.98 -0.93 4.53
N CYS A 136 5.98 -0.35 3.86
CA CYS A 136 6.05 1.01 3.32
C CYS A 136 5.03 1.88 4.04
N LEU A 137 5.48 2.80 4.87
CA LEU A 137 4.67 3.84 5.50
C LEU A 137 4.78 5.13 4.70
N GLN A 138 3.64 5.78 4.48
CA GLN A 138 3.59 7.08 3.82
C GLN A 138 2.63 8.04 4.54
N SER A 139 2.66 9.32 4.17
CA SER A 139 1.61 10.27 4.54
C SER A 139 0.22 9.70 4.23
N PRO A 140 -0.72 9.69 5.19
CA PRO A 140 -2.09 9.27 4.93
C PRO A 140 -2.79 10.22 3.95
N VAL A 141 -3.84 9.72 3.29
CA VAL A 141 -4.80 10.59 2.59
C VAL A 141 -5.40 11.54 3.62
N LEU A 142 -5.38 12.85 3.32
CA LEU A 142 -5.80 13.89 4.26
C LEU A 142 -7.25 13.70 4.69
N LYS A 143 -8.19 13.53 3.75
CA LYS A 143 -9.61 13.28 4.04
C LYS A 143 -9.94 11.82 3.78
N MET A 144 -10.31 11.09 4.83
CA MET A 144 -10.69 9.68 4.77
C MET A 144 -11.86 9.47 5.72
N SER A 145 -13.09 9.58 5.20
CA SER A 145 -14.32 9.58 6.01
C SER A 145 -14.41 8.40 6.98
N VAL A 146 -13.97 7.21 6.57
CA VAL A 146 -13.96 6.01 7.43
C VAL A 146 -13.11 6.21 8.69
N ARG A 147 -11.93 6.82 8.56
CA ARG A 147 -11.04 7.14 9.68
C ARG A 147 -11.60 8.32 10.48
N ASP A 148 -11.95 9.38 9.77
CA ASP A 148 -12.27 10.68 10.38
C ASP A 148 -13.53 10.58 11.24
N ASN A 149 -14.57 9.89 10.74
CA ASN A 149 -15.80 9.63 11.49
C ASN A 149 -15.56 8.70 12.69
N TYR A 150 -14.77 7.63 12.52
CA TYR A 150 -14.52 6.67 13.60
C TYR A 150 -13.74 7.28 14.77
N LEU A 151 -12.79 8.18 14.47
CA LEU A 151 -11.99 8.86 15.47
C LEU A 151 -12.62 10.18 15.96
N GLY A 152 -13.68 10.67 15.29
CA GLY A 152 -14.29 11.95 15.59
C GLY A 152 -13.28 13.10 15.46
N ILE A 153 -12.51 13.11 14.37
CA ILE A 153 -11.48 14.13 14.15
C ILE A 153 -12.16 15.46 13.78
N PRO A 154 -11.90 16.57 14.51
CA PRO A 154 -12.41 17.89 14.16
C PRO A 154 -11.91 18.33 12.77
N ASN A 155 -12.78 18.94 11.96
CA ASN A 155 -12.47 19.30 10.57
C ASN A 155 -11.35 20.35 10.45
N ASP A 156 -11.32 21.31 11.37
CA ASP A 156 -10.35 22.40 11.50
C ASP A 156 -8.96 21.92 11.96
N GLU A 157 -8.90 20.78 12.65
CA GLU A 157 -7.67 20.17 13.15
C GLU A 157 -7.24 18.90 12.39
N LEU A 158 -7.98 18.52 11.33
CA LEU A 158 -7.74 17.29 10.59
C LEU A 158 -6.27 17.12 10.18
N ASP A 159 -5.64 18.20 9.76
CA ASP A 159 -4.24 18.18 9.34
C ASP A 159 -3.27 17.89 10.51
N ILE A 160 -3.57 18.32 11.73
CA ILE A 160 -2.75 18.04 12.94
C ILE A 160 -2.75 16.53 13.20
N TRP A 161 -3.94 15.95 13.33
CA TRP A 161 -4.08 14.54 13.72
C TRP A 161 -3.62 13.58 12.63
N VAL A 162 -3.84 13.92 11.35
CA VAL A 162 -3.30 13.16 10.24
C VAL A 162 -1.77 13.22 10.21
N ASN A 163 -1.16 14.36 10.56
CA ASN A 163 0.30 14.46 10.68
C ASN A 163 0.87 13.65 11.85
N LYS A 164 0.07 13.30 12.86
CA LYS A 164 0.44 12.37 13.95
C LYS A 164 0.12 10.90 13.63
N SER A 165 -0.07 10.57 12.36
CA SER A 165 -0.29 9.20 11.87
C SER A 165 0.47 8.92 10.59
N MET A 166 0.51 7.64 10.20
CA MET A 166 1.05 7.18 8.91
C MET A 166 0.09 6.17 8.28
N ASN A 167 0.14 6.03 6.96
CA ASN A 167 -0.59 5.00 6.24
C ASN A 167 0.38 3.94 5.70
N ALA A 168 0.19 2.68 6.06
CA ALA A 168 0.94 1.58 5.51
C ALA A 168 0.41 1.22 4.11
N GLN A 169 1.14 1.68 3.08
CA GLN A 169 0.86 1.39 1.67
C GLN A 169 1.24 -0.04 1.31
N ARG A 170 2.33 -0.54 1.89
CA ARG A 170 2.78 -1.93 1.72
C ARG A 170 2.96 -2.57 3.08
N VAL A 171 2.38 -3.76 3.22
CA VAL A 171 2.52 -4.65 4.37
C VAL A 171 2.41 -6.05 3.80
N GLY A 172 3.49 -6.82 3.85
CA GLY A 172 3.44 -8.19 3.38
C GLY A 172 4.75 -8.92 3.53
N ALA A 173 4.65 -10.23 3.76
CA ALA A 173 5.78 -11.14 3.74
C ALA A 173 6.13 -11.56 2.31
N LEU A 174 7.39 -11.92 2.14
CA LEU A 174 7.99 -12.46 0.94
C LEU A 174 8.02 -13.99 1.02
N PRO A 175 8.19 -14.69 -0.10
CA PRO A 175 8.38 -16.13 -0.08
C PRO A 175 9.73 -16.52 0.53
N PRO A 176 9.79 -17.68 1.21
CA PRO A 176 8.69 -18.62 1.48
C PRO A 176 7.82 -18.20 2.70
N TYR A 177 8.23 -17.19 3.46
CA TYR A 177 7.61 -16.77 4.73
C TYR A 177 6.12 -16.39 4.62
N ASN A 178 5.65 -15.95 3.45
CA ASN A 178 4.23 -15.67 3.24
C ASN A 178 3.34 -16.89 3.50
N GLU A 179 3.84 -18.10 3.31
CA GLU A 179 3.10 -19.34 3.56
C GLU A 179 3.11 -19.78 5.03
N LEU A 180 4.10 -19.29 5.79
CA LEU A 180 4.25 -19.44 7.24
C LEU A 180 3.47 -18.38 8.03
N LEU A 181 2.41 -17.81 7.44
CA LEU A 181 1.67 -16.67 8.01
C LEU A 181 2.57 -15.46 8.33
N GLY A 182 3.72 -15.32 7.66
CA GLY A 182 4.67 -14.23 7.90
C GLY A 182 4.06 -12.85 7.67
N GLY A 183 3.02 -12.76 6.82
CA GLY A 183 2.26 -11.52 6.69
C GLY A 183 1.77 -11.01 8.04
N LYS A 184 1.24 -11.88 8.92
CA LYS A 184 0.73 -11.47 10.23
C LYS A 184 1.85 -10.85 11.07
N MET A 185 3.07 -11.38 10.98
CA MET A 185 4.23 -10.77 11.64
C MET A 185 4.47 -9.35 11.12
N VAL A 186 4.55 -9.19 9.79
CA VAL A 186 4.76 -7.87 9.16
C VAL A 186 3.65 -6.88 9.55
N ALA A 187 2.41 -7.35 9.72
CA ALA A 187 1.31 -6.53 10.19
C ALA A 187 1.39 -6.20 11.69
N LEU A 188 1.81 -7.15 12.55
CA LEU A 188 2.06 -6.89 13.98
C LEU A 188 3.13 -5.82 14.17
N THR A 189 4.19 -5.85 13.35
CA THR A 189 5.29 -4.87 13.38
C THR A 189 4.81 -3.42 13.24
N LEU A 190 3.70 -3.16 12.55
CA LEU A 190 3.11 -1.81 12.49
C LEU A 190 2.78 -1.24 13.87
N SER A 191 2.59 -2.09 14.87
CA SER A 191 2.26 -1.71 16.25
C SER A 191 3.44 -1.71 17.22
N CYS A 192 4.68 -1.91 16.75
CA CYS A 192 5.84 -2.05 17.64
C CYS A 192 6.46 -0.71 18.04
N ASN A 193 7.25 -0.75 19.11
CA ASN A 193 7.92 0.42 19.69
C ASN A 193 8.92 1.05 18.72
N GLU A 194 9.66 0.21 18.00
CA GLU A 194 10.77 0.58 17.12
C GLU A 194 10.28 1.41 15.93
N ILE A 195 9.08 1.12 15.41
CA ILE A 195 8.45 1.97 14.38
C ILE A 195 8.16 3.38 14.93
N ARG A 196 7.65 3.47 16.15
CA ARG A 196 7.36 4.74 16.83
C ARG A 196 8.64 5.52 17.11
N GLU A 197 9.69 4.85 17.56
CA GLU A 197 11.00 5.45 17.82
C GLU A 197 11.68 5.94 16.55
N ALA A 198 11.66 5.13 15.48
CA ALA A 198 12.15 5.54 14.17
C ALA A 198 11.39 6.77 13.65
N TYR A 199 10.06 6.82 13.84
CA TYR A 199 9.25 7.98 13.48
C TYR A 199 9.67 9.22 14.28
N ARG A 200 9.81 9.08 15.60
CA ARG A 200 10.23 10.15 16.49
C ARG A 200 11.59 10.70 16.09
N ARG A 201 12.59 9.83 15.87
CA ARG A 201 13.94 10.19 15.44
C ARG A 201 13.93 10.94 14.11
N LYS A 202 13.19 10.44 13.12
CA LYS A 202 13.14 11.00 11.77
C LYS A 202 12.47 12.36 11.71
N TYR A 203 11.41 12.57 12.50
CA TYR A 203 10.56 13.76 12.40
C TYR A 203 10.69 14.75 13.57
N LYS A 204 11.61 14.55 14.52
CA LYS A 204 11.77 15.41 15.72
C LYS A 204 11.89 16.92 15.45
N ASN A 205 12.52 17.28 14.36
CA ASN A 205 12.78 18.68 13.98
C ASN A 205 12.04 19.08 12.70
N HIS A 206 11.04 18.31 12.29
CA HIS A 206 10.33 18.57 11.05
C HIS A 206 9.40 19.79 11.19
N ILE A 207 9.56 20.75 10.29
CA ILE A 207 8.68 21.91 10.13
C ILE A 207 7.74 21.62 8.96
N THR A 208 6.44 21.77 9.16
CA THR A 208 5.47 21.50 8.10
C THR A 208 5.64 22.51 6.96
N ILE A 209 5.67 22.03 5.72
CA ILE A 209 5.93 22.89 4.55
C ILE A 209 4.82 23.92 4.33
N ILE A 210 3.55 23.55 4.55
CA ILE A 210 2.40 24.43 4.25
C ILE A 210 2.19 25.50 5.33
N LYS A 211 2.21 25.12 6.62
CA LYS A 211 1.85 26.00 7.74
C LYS A 211 3.07 26.50 8.54
N GLY A 212 4.29 26.13 8.18
CA GLY A 212 5.51 26.55 8.87
C GLY A 212 5.61 26.16 10.36
N ARG A 213 4.77 25.23 10.85
CA ARG A 213 4.72 24.86 12.27
C ARG A 213 5.55 23.62 12.57
N LYS A 214 6.11 23.57 13.78
CA LYS A 214 6.73 22.37 14.34
C LYS A 214 5.67 21.55 15.08
N LEU A 215 5.53 20.28 14.72
CA LEU A 215 4.61 19.36 15.40
C LEU A 215 5.40 18.40 16.30
N LYS A 216 4.84 18.03 17.46
CA LYS A 216 5.41 16.95 18.28
C LYS A 216 5.45 15.66 17.44
N PRO A 217 6.61 14.96 17.36
CA PRO A 217 6.81 13.80 16.48
C PRO A 217 6.21 12.52 17.10
N GLU A 218 4.91 12.57 17.40
CA GLU A 218 4.16 11.49 18.04
C GLU A 218 3.40 10.71 16.98
N LEU A 219 3.80 9.45 16.76
CA LEU A 219 3.04 8.53 15.91
C LEU A 219 1.95 7.87 16.76
N LEU A 220 0.72 8.36 16.69
CA LEU A 220 -0.39 7.90 17.53
C LEU A 220 -1.08 6.65 16.97
N PHE A 221 -1.12 6.52 15.64
CA PHE A 221 -1.74 5.39 14.96
C PHE A 221 -1.22 5.21 13.54
N ILE A 222 -1.39 3.99 13.02
CA ILE A 222 -1.16 3.67 11.62
C ILE A 222 -2.46 3.18 11.00
N THR A 223 -2.73 3.58 9.76
CA THR A 223 -3.86 3.04 8.98
C THR A 223 -3.37 2.22 7.80
N THR A 224 -4.20 1.31 7.29
CA THR A 224 -3.96 0.66 6.01
C THR A 224 -5.27 0.26 5.37
N THR A 225 -5.21 -0.04 4.07
CA THR A 225 -6.33 -0.66 3.36
C THR A 225 -5.92 -2.05 2.90
N SER A 226 -6.84 -2.99 2.92
CA SER A 226 -6.62 -4.29 2.27
C SER A 226 -6.44 -4.16 0.75
N ALA A 227 -5.86 -5.18 0.12
CA ALA A 227 -5.65 -5.20 -1.33
C ALA A 227 -6.96 -5.41 -2.12
N PHE A 228 -7.69 -6.47 -1.76
CA PHE A 228 -8.78 -7.06 -2.54
C PHE A 228 -9.94 -7.49 -1.61
N GLY A 229 -10.62 -6.52 -0.99
CA GLY A 229 -11.64 -6.79 0.03
C GLY A 229 -11.05 -7.35 1.33
N LYS A 230 -11.75 -8.21 2.07
CA LYS A 230 -11.29 -8.71 3.37
C LYS A 230 -9.91 -9.39 3.32
N SER A 231 -9.03 -9.01 4.25
CA SER A 231 -7.66 -9.54 4.35
C SER A 231 -7.49 -10.44 5.56
N SER A 232 -7.04 -11.68 5.35
CA SER A 232 -6.67 -12.61 6.43
C SER A 232 -5.48 -12.12 7.26
N LEU A 233 -4.72 -11.17 6.71
CA LEU A 233 -3.57 -10.52 7.33
C LEU A 233 -3.95 -9.77 8.61
N TYR A 234 -5.05 -9.02 8.53
CA TYR A 234 -5.49 -8.08 9.56
C TYR A 234 -6.69 -8.63 10.34
N ASN A 235 -7.46 -9.52 9.73
CA ASN A 235 -8.63 -10.11 10.35
C ASN A 235 -8.25 -10.91 11.60
N ARG A 236 -8.84 -10.55 12.75
CA ARG A 236 -8.57 -11.16 14.06
C ARG A 236 -7.08 -11.12 14.44
N LEU A 237 -6.34 -10.10 13.98
CA LEU A 237 -4.95 -9.91 14.38
C LEU A 237 -4.92 -9.47 15.85
N ARG A 238 -4.40 -10.34 16.72
CA ARG A 238 -4.28 -10.12 18.16
C ARG A 238 -2.87 -10.35 18.64
N TYR A 239 -2.51 -9.70 19.74
CA TYR A 239 -1.30 -9.91 20.51
C TYR A 239 -1.69 -9.97 21.98
N ASN A 240 -1.35 -11.06 22.67
CA ASN A 240 -1.73 -11.29 24.08
C ASN A 240 -3.22 -10.99 24.40
N GLY A 241 -4.11 -11.43 23.52
CA GLY A 241 -5.57 -11.24 23.67
C GLY A 241 -6.10 -9.90 23.18
N GLU A 242 -5.26 -8.86 23.06
CA GLU A 242 -5.64 -7.53 22.58
C GLU A 242 -5.76 -7.47 21.06
N VAL A 243 -6.72 -6.69 20.56
CA VAL A 243 -6.85 -6.43 19.11
C VAL A 243 -5.78 -5.44 18.65
N VAL A 244 -4.98 -5.86 17.67
CA VAL A 244 -3.90 -5.03 17.09
C VAL A 244 -4.40 -4.26 15.87
N ALA A 245 -5.17 -4.92 15.00
CA ALA A 245 -5.74 -4.32 13.80
C ALA A 245 -7.27 -4.24 13.92
N GLN A 246 -7.80 -3.04 14.01
CA GLN A 246 -9.22 -2.76 14.12
C GLN A 246 -9.81 -2.51 12.72
N SER A 247 -10.83 -3.26 12.33
CA SER A 247 -11.56 -2.99 11.08
C SER A 247 -12.52 -1.84 11.29
N LEU A 248 -12.45 -0.82 10.42
CA LEU A 248 -13.29 0.37 10.46
C LEU A 248 -14.39 0.37 9.37
N GLY A 249 -14.51 -0.71 8.60
CA GLY A 249 -15.41 -0.81 7.46
C GLY A 249 -14.69 -0.70 6.12
N TYR A 250 -15.38 -0.19 5.08
CA TYR A 250 -14.92 -0.25 3.70
C TYR A 250 -14.83 1.12 3.03
N THR A 251 -13.83 1.30 2.17
CA THR A 251 -13.74 2.44 1.26
C THR A 251 -14.80 2.34 0.16
N GLN A 252 -15.08 3.46 -0.51
CA GLN A 252 -16.01 3.49 -1.65
C GLN A 252 -15.39 2.96 -2.96
N GLY A 253 -14.06 2.78 -3.02
CA GLY A 253 -13.37 2.30 -4.22
C GLY A 253 -13.24 3.37 -5.30
N SER A 254 -12.68 4.53 -4.94
CA SER A 254 -12.25 5.58 -5.87
C SER A 254 -10.73 5.59 -6.02
N GLY A 255 -10.23 5.86 -7.22
CA GLY A 255 -8.79 5.90 -7.46
C GLY A 255 -8.46 6.07 -8.93
N THR A 256 -7.18 6.00 -9.28
CA THR A 256 -6.70 6.35 -10.63
C THR A 256 -6.12 5.18 -11.40
N PHE A 257 -5.91 4.01 -10.78
CA PHE A 257 -5.18 2.89 -11.39
C PHE A 257 -5.87 2.31 -12.65
N HIS A 258 -7.17 2.51 -12.81
CA HIS A 258 -7.94 2.01 -13.95
C HIS A 258 -7.81 2.92 -15.18
N ILE A 259 -7.15 4.07 -15.05
CA ILE A 259 -6.79 4.95 -16.15
C ILE A 259 -5.28 4.76 -16.40
N PRO A 260 -4.88 4.07 -17.49
CA PRO A 260 -3.48 3.94 -17.88
C PRO A 260 -2.79 5.29 -18.10
N GLU A 261 -1.46 5.33 -18.01
CA GLU A 261 -0.73 6.61 -18.09
C GLU A 261 -0.91 7.30 -19.45
N ASN A 262 -0.87 6.56 -20.57
CA ASN A 262 -1.07 7.13 -21.90
C ASN A 262 -2.45 7.80 -22.03
N LEU A 263 -3.49 7.14 -21.53
CA LEU A 263 -4.85 7.68 -21.53
C LEU A 263 -4.98 8.88 -20.59
N TYR A 264 -4.22 8.87 -19.49
CA TYR A 264 -4.19 10.01 -18.57
C TYR A 264 -3.54 11.24 -19.22
N GLU A 265 -2.43 11.09 -19.95
CA GLU A 265 -1.79 12.20 -20.67
C GLU A 265 -2.71 12.75 -21.77
N GLU A 266 -3.39 11.90 -22.55
CA GLU A 266 -4.42 12.36 -23.52
C GLU A 266 -5.57 13.14 -22.85
N MET A 267 -5.97 12.73 -21.63
CA MET A 267 -6.95 13.49 -20.84
C MET A 267 -6.39 14.83 -20.36
N LEU A 268 -5.08 14.98 -20.16
CA LEU A 268 -4.46 16.25 -19.80
C LEU A 268 -4.45 17.20 -20.99
N ASP A 269 -4.05 16.74 -22.17
CA ASP A 269 -4.06 17.54 -23.40
C ASP A 269 -5.48 18.05 -23.68
N PHE A 270 -6.47 17.16 -23.59
CA PHE A 270 -7.88 17.50 -23.68
C PHE A 270 -8.33 18.59 -22.69
N LEU A 271 -7.84 18.56 -21.45
CA LEU A 271 -8.17 19.56 -20.44
C LEU A 271 -7.45 20.89 -20.71
N GLN A 272 -6.21 20.85 -21.20
CA GLN A 272 -5.45 22.04 -21.60
C GLN A 272 -6.12 22.77 -22.76
N ASP A 273 -6.63 22.04 -23.76
CA ASP A 273 -7.41 22.60 -24.87
C ASP A 273 -8.69 23.32 -24.41
N LYS A 274 -9.18 22.99 -23.21
CA LYS A 274 -10.29 23.68 -22.53
C LYS A 274 -9.86 24.82 -21.61
N GLY A 275 -8.58 25.19 -21.60
CA GLY A 275 -8.02 26.22 -20.73
C GLY A 275 -7.91 25.80 -19.26
N ILE A 276 -7.96 24.50 -18.95
CA ILE A 276 -7.80 24.01 -17.58
C ILE A 276 -6.31 23.86 -17.26
N ASP A 277 -5.88 24.40 -16.12
CA ASP A 277 -4.57 24.11 -15.56
C ASP A 277 -4.45 22.62 -15.18
N THR A 278 -3.55 21.92 -15.87
CA THR A 278 -3.24 20.50 -15.63
C THR A 278 -1.91 20.29 -14.91
N ALA A 279 -1.26 21.36 -14.46
CA ALA A 279 0.00 21.26 -13.75
C ALA A 279 -0.16 20.41 -12.47
N ARG A 280 0.92 19.69 -12.17
CA ARG A 280 1.02 18.67 -11.13
C ARG A 280 2.19 19.00 -10.20
N GLY A 281 2.13 18.44 -9.00
CA GLY A 281 3.22 18.52 -8.03
C GLY A 281 2.80 19.19 -6.74
N TYR A 282 3.80 19.67 -6.00
CA TYR A 282 3.57 20.42 -4.77
C TYR A 282 2.80 21.72 -5.07
N GLY A 283 1.90 22.13 -4.17
CA GLY A 283 1.10 23.36 -4.32
C GLY A 283 -0.30 23.16 -4.92
N TYR A 284 -0.55 22.10 -5.69
CA TYR A 284 -1.84 21.87 -6.38
C TYR A 284 -2.92 21.17 -5.53
N GLY A 285 -2.66 21.02 -4.23
CA GLY A 285 -3.55 20.38 -3.25
C GLY A 285 -3.61 18.84 -3.33
N PRO A 286 -4.36 18.20 -2.42
CA PRO A 286 -4.40 16.75 -2.31
C PRO A 286 -5.09 16.10 -3.52
N SER A 287 -4.61 14.91 -3.90
CA SER A 287 -5.22 14.04 -4.91
C SER A 287 -5.41 14.68 -6.30
N ARG A 288 -4.49 15.57 -6.73
CA ARG A 288 -4.58 16.32 -8.00
C ARG A 288 -4.84 15.42 -9.22
N LYS A 289 -4.14 14.29 -9.37
CA LYS A 289 -4.37 13.32 -10.46
C LYS A 289 -5.81 12.82 -10.50
N LEU A 290 -6.38 12.44 -9.34
CA LEU A 290 -7.78 12.01 -9.24
C LEU A 290 -8.75 13.14 -9.60
N LYS A 291 -8.46 14.38 -9.18
CA LYS A 291 -9.29 15.56 -9.50
C LYS A 291 -9.30 15.85 -11.00
N LEU A 292 -8.14 15.83 -11.66
CA LEU A 292 -8.02 16.02 -13.11
C LEU A 292 -8.74 14.91 -13.88
N ILE A 293 -8.57 13.64 -13.48
CA ILE A 293 -9.34 12.51 -14.04
C ILE A 293 -10.85 12.74 -13.89
N SER A 294 -11.31 13.07 -12.68
CA SER A 294 -12.74 13.29 -12.41
C SER A 294 -13.30 14.44 -13.26
N LEU A 295 -12.51 15.50 -13.45
CA LEU A 295 -12.88 16.64 -14.27
C LEU A 295 -12.96 16.28 -15.76
N GLY A 296 -11.94 15.62 -16.31
CA GLY A 296 -11.95 15.15 -17.70
C GLY A 296 -13.11 14.21 -17.99
N LEU A 297 -13.35 13.23 -17.09
CA LEU A 297 -14.49 12.33 -17.18
C LEU A 297 -15.83 13.08 -17.14
N LYS A 298 -15.96 14.12 -16.32
CA LYS A 298 -17.16 14.97 -16.28
C LYS A 298 -17.40 15.66 -17.62
N TYR A 299 -16.38 16.28 -18.21
CA TYR A 299 -16.49 16.92 -19.53
C TYR A 299 -16.88 15.94 -20.63
N LEU A 300 -16.38 14.70 -20.58
CA LEU A 300 -16.70 13.65 -21.56
C LEU A 300 -18.06 12.94 -21.29
N GLY A 301 -18.83 13.41 -20.30
CA GLY A 301 -20.11 12.80 -19.92
C GLY A 301 -19.99 11.41 -19.27
N LEU A 302 -18.82 11.08 -18.72
CA LEU A 302 -18.51 9.85 -17.98
C LEU A 302 -18.46 10.11 -16.47
N SER A 303 -19.42 10.87 -15.95
CA SER A 303 -19.44 11.24 -14.54
C SER A 303 -19.40 10.01 -13.61
N LYS A 304 -18.62 10.12 -12.53
CA LYS A 304 -18.40 9.08 -11.50
C LYS A 304 -17.56 7.88 -11.94
N PHE A 305 -16.92 7.91 -13.11
CA PHE A 305 -16.07 6.81 -13.57
C PHE A 305 -14.79 6.65 -12.72
N GLU A 306 -14.39 7.68 -11.96
CA GLU A 306 -13.34 7.61 -10.95
C GLU A 306 -13.64 6.61 -9.81
N TYR A 307 -14.92 6.29 -9.60
CA TYR A 307 -15.40 5.28 -8.66
C TYR A 307 -15.43 3.91 -9.33
N HIS A 308 -14.27 3.26 -9.38
CA HIS A 308 -14.11 1.92 -9.94
C HIS A 308 -14.77 0.79 -9.10
N GLY A 309 -15.30 1.09 -7.92
CA GLY A 309 -16.12 0.19 -7.10
C GLY A 309 -15.37 -0.96 -6.42
N ILE A 310 -14.03 -0.98 -6.46
CA ILE A 310 -13.22 -1.95 -5.72
C ILE A 310 -13.06 -1.44 -4.29
N LYS A 311 -13.98 -1.86 -3.42
CA LYS A 311 -13.99 -1.52 -2.01
C LYS A 311 -12.85 -2.25 -1.28
N ARG A 312 -12.11 -1.51 -0.46
CA ARG A 312 -11.03 -2.04 0.38
C ARG A 312 -11.40 -1.87 1.83
N GLU A 313 -11.17 -2.89 2.63
CA GLU A 313 -11.40 -2.81 4.07
C GLU A 313 -10.32 -1.92 4.68
N PHE A 314 -10.75 -1.02 5.56
CA PHE A 314 -9.90 -0.03 6.20
C PHE A 314 -9.56 -0.50 7.61
N TYR A 315 -8.28 -0.52 7.94
CA TYR A 315 -7.79 -0.97 9.23
C TYR A 315 -7.04 0.14 9.97
N LEU A 316 -7.24 0.19 11.27
CA LEU A 316 -6.57 1.07 12.22
C LEU A 316 -5.70 0.24 13.16
N PHE A 317 -4.47 0.70 13.37
CA PHE A 317 -3.49 0.18 14.32
C PHE A 317 -3.20 1.29 15.34
N PRO A 318 -3.91 1.31 16.49
CA PRO A 318 -3.61 2.25 17.56
C PRO A 318 -2.24 1.95 18.18
N LEU A 319 -1.44 2.99 18.43
CA LEU A 319 -0.18 2.90 19.18
C LEU A 319 -0.30 3.43 20.61
N VAL A 320 -1.49 3.91 20.95
CA VAL A 320 -1.89 4.40 22.27
C VAL A 320 -3.25 3.81 22.64
N LYS A 321 -3.48 3.58 23.93
CA LYS A 321 -4.71 2.97 24.44
C LYS A 321 -5.91 3.93 24.37
N ASN A 322 -5.68 5.21 24.67
CA ASN A 322 -6.69 6.27 24.76
C ASN A 322 -6.78 7.14 23.48
N LEU A 323 -6.60 6.54 22.29
CA LEU A 323 -6.46 7.28 21.02
C LEU A 323 -7.58 8.30 20.77
N ARG A 324 -8.84 7.95 21.06
CA ARG A 324 -9.98 8.86 20.87
C ARG A 324 -9.92 10.04 21.83
N ASP A 325 -9.60 9.81 23.10
CA ASP A 325 -9.48 10.88 24.09
C ASP A 325 -8.30 11.80 23.81
N VAL A 326 -7.19 11.28 23.26
CA VAL A 326 -6.07 12.11 22.78
C VAL A 326 -6.55 13.09 21.70
N ILE A 327 -7.33 12.61 20.73
CA ILE A 327 -7.82 13.43 19.61
C ILE A 327 -8.90 14.43 20.07
N GLN A 328 -9.92 13.93 20.77
CA GLN A 328 -11.14 14.68 21.09
C GLN A 328 -10.99 15.56 22.33
N LYS A 329 -10.27 15.07 23.34
CA LYS A 329 -10.15 15.72 24.66
C LYS A 329 -8.75 16.24 24.96
N LYS A 330 -7.81 16.12 24.00
CA LYS A 330 -6.40 16.53 24.13
C LYS A 330 -5.68 15.89 25.32
N GLN A 331 -6.08 14.69 25.73
CA GLN A 331 -5.38 13.97 26.78
C GLN A 331 -3.98 13.54 26.35
N GLU A 332 -3.08 13.36 27.30
CA GLU A 332 -1.76 12.80 27.05
C GLU A 332 -1.87 11.32 26.59
N PRO A 333 -1.03 10.89 25.63
CA PRO A 333 -1.10 9.55 25.07
C PRO A 333 -0.61 8.47 26.05
N ILE A 334 -1.44 7.46 26.28
CA ILE A 334 -1.07 6.25 27.03
C ILE A 334 -0.51 5.24 26.02
N TRP A 335 0.82 5.21 25.90
CA TRP A 335 1.52 4.40 24.92
C TRP A 335 1.32 2.90 25.15
N ILE A 336 1.11 2.17 24.04
CA ILE A 336 1.16 0.71 24.04
C ILE A 336 2.63 0.28 23.96
N ASP A 337 3.03 -0.66 24.81
CA ASP A 337 4.36 -1.26 24.83
C ASP A 337 4.36 -2.59 24.09
N ARG A 338 5.02 -2.64 22.92
CA ARG A 338 5.14 -3.84 22.08
C ARG A 338 6.53 -3.87 21.46
N PRO A 339 7.56 -4.33 22.21
CA PRO A 339 8.90 -4.53 21.65
C PRO A 339 8.85 -5.51 20.46
N PHE A 340 9.58 -5.21 19.39
CA PHE A 340 9.56 -5.99 18.15
C PHE A 340 9.91 -7.45 18.40
N ASN A 341 10.94 -7.72 19.20
CA ASN A 341 11.37 -9.09 19.53
C ASN A 341 10.25 -9.91 20.20
N ASN A 342 9.45 -9.29 21.07
CA ASN A 342 8.32 -9.97 21.70
C ASN A 342 7.22 -10.32 20.69
N LEU A 343 7.00 -9.46 19.68
CA LEU A 343 6.08 -9.74 18.58
C LEU A 343 6.58 -10.89 17.70
N VAL A 344 7.90 -10.96 17.44
CA VAL A 344 8.54 -12.04 16.67
C VAL A 344 8.34 -13.37 17.36
N THR A 345 8.71 -13.47 18.64
CA THR A 345 8.55 -14.68 19.45
C THR A 345 7.09 -15.13 19.47
N TYR A 346 6.16 -14.21 19.77
CA TYR A 346 4.73 -14.50 19.78
C TYR A 346 4.24 -15.03 18.43
N TRP A 347 4.57 -14.36 17.31
CA TRP A 347 4.15 -14.82 15.99
C TRP A 347 4.72 -16.21 15.67
N ARG A 348 5.99 -16.45 15.99
CA ARG A 348 6.68 -17.70 15.69
C ARG A 348 6.01 -18.89 16.38
N GLU A 349 5.83 -18.78 17.69
CA GLU A 349 5.21 -19.82 18.53
C GLU A 349 3.72 -19.98 18.23
N ARG A 350 2.99 -18.86 18.13
CA ARG A 350 1.53 -18.90 18.00
C ARG A 350 1.07 -19.30 16.60
N TRP A 351 1.83 -18.95 15.57
CA TRP A 351 1.40 -19.05 14.18
C TRP A 351 2.39 -19.77 13.28
N ALA A 352 3.68 -19.41 13.27
CA ALA A 352 4.62 -19.93 12.27
C ALA A 352 4.87 -21.44 12.42
N ILE A 353 5.23 -21.91 13.62
CA ILE A 353 5.54 -23.32 13.89
C ILE A 353 4.27 -24.19 13.68
N PRO A 354 3.10 -23.90 14.29
CA PRO A 354 1.90 -24.71 14.07
C PRO A 354 1.35 -24.63 12.64
N ARG A 355 1.72 -23.57 11.89
CA ARG A 355 1.40 -23.47 10.45
C ARG A 355 2.29 -24.40 9.65
N ALA A 356 3.58 -24.42 9.97
CA ALA A 356 4.57 -25.18 9.25
C ALA A 356 4.29 -26.69 9.32
N GLU A 357 3.89 -27.18 10.49
CA GLU A 357 3.50 -28.57 10.73
C GLU A 357 2.23 -28.95 9.97
N ARG A 358 1.18 -28.12 10.08
CA ARG A 358 -0.14 -28.44 9.48
C ARG A 358 -0.18 -28.31 7.97
N MET A 359 0.66 -27.46 7.39
CA MET A 359 0.67 -27.19 5.95
C MET A 359 2.10 -27.14 5.44
N PRO A 360 2.76 -28.30 5.21
CA PRO A 360 4.18 -28.37 4.88
C PRO A 360 4.53 -27.87 3.48
N GLN A 361 3.55 -27.48 2.64
CA GLN A 361 3.75 -27.05 1.25
C GLN A 361 4.62 -25.80 1.11
N TRP A 362 4.85 -25.04 2.19
CA TRP A 362 5.81 -23.92 2.18
C TRP A 362 7.22 -24.38 1.82
N LYS A 363 7.55 -25.66 2.06
CA LYS A 363 8.83 -26.27 1.67
C LYS A 363 8.99 -26.39 0.16
N ASP A 364 7.88 -26.42 -0.59
CA ASP A 364 7.86 -26.59 -2.05
C ASP A 364 8.21 -25.30 -2.80
N PHE A 365 8.42 -24.18 -2.10
CA PHE A 365 8.88 -22.96 -2.71
C PHE A 365 10.28 -23.14 -3.31
N ASP A 366 10.35 -23.14 -4.64
CA ASP A 366 11.59 -23.19 -5.42
C ASP A 366 11.92 -21.77 -5.93
N SER A 367 13.00 -21.21 -5.39
CA SER A 367 13.50 -19.89 -5.74
C SER A 367 13.94 -19.83 -7.20
N LYS A 368 14.60 -20.86 -7.73
CA LYS A 368 15.03 -20.92 -9.15
C LYS A 368 13.83 -20.89 -10.08
N LYS A 369 12.77 -21.65 -9.78
CA LYS A 369 11.52 -21.64 -10.54
C LYS A 369 10.81 -20.29 -10.45
N PHE A 370 10.81 -19.65 -9.27
CA PHE A 370 10.31 -18.29 -9.11
C PHE A 370 11.04 -17.30 -10.03
N PHE A 371 12.38 -17.27 -10.00
CA PHE A 371 13.14 -16.34 -10.82
C PHE A 371 13.07 -16.64 -12.31
N LYS A 372 13.00 -17.90 -12.73
CA LYS A 372 12.75 -18.25 -14.15
C LYS A 372 11.44 -17.63 -14.67
N LYS A 373 10.39 -17.64 -13.85
CA LYS A 373 9.11 -16.97 -14.21
C LYS A 373 9.27 -15.45 -14.28
N VAL A 374 10.02 -14.85 -13.36
CA VAL A 374 10.28 -13.40 -13.37
C VAL A 374 11.06 -13.00 -14.61
N GLU A 375 12.11 -13.74 -14.97
CA GLU A 375 12.89 -13.51 -16.19
C GLU A 375 12.04 -13.62 -17.45
N LYS A 376 11.12 -14.60 -17.51
CA LYS A 376 10.15 -14.69 -18.61
C LYS A 376 9.28 -13.44 -18.71
N ILE A 377 8.72 -12.98 -17.59
CA ILE A 377 7.93 -11.74 -17.55
C ILE A 377 8.78 -10.55 -18.04
N LEU A 378 10.02 -10.42 -17.57
CA LEU A 378 10.91 -9.32 -17.96
C LEU A 378 11.26 -9.33 -19.45
N LYS A 379 11.24 -10.50 -20.12
CA LYS A 379 11.42 -10.58 -21.58
C LYS A 379 10.18 -10.15 -22.36
N GLU A 380 8.99 -10.36 -21.81
CA GLU A 380 7.69 -10.08 -22.45
C GLU A 380 7.20 -8.63 -22.30
N VAL A 381 7.68 -7.91 -21.28
CA VAL A 381 7.26 -6.53 -20.94
C VAL A 381 8.19 -5.43 -21.43
#